data_AF-A0A4U7DA63-F1
#
_entry.id   AF-A0A4U7DA63-F1
#
_cell.length_a   1.000
_cell.length_b   1.000
_cell.length_c   1.000
_cell.angle_alpha   90.00
_cell.angle_beta   90.00
_cell.angle_gamma   90.00
#
_symmetry.space_group_name_H-M   'P 1'
#
loop_
_entity.id
_entity.type
_entity.pdbx_description
1 polymer ?
#
loop_
_entity_poly.entity_id
_entity_poly.type
_entity_poly.pdbx_seq_one_letter_code
_entity_poly.pdbx_strand_id
1 'polypeptide(L)' 'VEETAEYRESRDPRELADVLEVVHALRELNGLSAEELAELRAEKAERRGRFDERIVLERVEE' A
#
# COMPACT_ATOMS: atom_id res chain seq x y z
N VAL A 1 -8.40 6.08 2.98
CA VAL A 1 -7.66 6.20 4.25
C VAL A 1 -7.35 7.68 4.41
N GLU A 2 -7.42 8.22 5.63
CA GLU A 2 -7.20 9.65 5.94
C GLU A 2 -5.86 10.14 5.35
N GLU A 3 -4.76 9.47 5.69
CA GLU A 3 -3.40 9.81 5.21
C GLU A 3 -3.27 9.85 3.67
N THR A 4 -3.96 8.96 2.95
CA THR A 4 -3.92 8.98 1.48
C THR A 4 -4.74 10.12 0.88
N ALA A 5 -5.70 10.67 1.63
CA ALA A 5 -6.38 11.91 1.28
C ALA A 5 -5.51 13.13 1.57
N GLU A 6 -4.84 13.17 2.73
CA GLU A 6 -3.94 14.25 3.11
C GLU A 6 -2.78 14.39 2.12
N TYR A 7 -2.11 13.28 1.76
CA TYR A 7 -1.06 13.31 0.73
C TYR A 7 -1.55 13.84 -0.62
N ARG A 8 -2.79 13.52 -1.02
CA ARG A 8 -3.35 13.97 -2.30
C ARG A 8 -3.50 15.49 -2.35
N GLU A 9 -3.81 16.10 -1.20
CA GLU A 9 -4.04 17.54 -1.03
C GLU A 9 -2.73 18.30 -0.79
N SER A 10 -1.92 17.86 0.18
CA SER A 10 -0.71 18.56 0.63
C SER A 10 0.52 18.26 -0.24
N ARG A 11 0.58 17.06 -0.83
CA ARG A 11 1.79 16.48 -1.45
C ARG A 11 3.01 16.43 -0.52
N ASP A 12 2.80 16.53 0.79
CA ASP A 12 3.89 16.44 1.79
C ASP A 12 4.36 14.98 1.90
N PRO A 13 5.67 14.70 1.71
CA PRO A 13 6.23 13.36 1.91
C PRO A 13 6.02 12.76 3.31
N ARG A 14 5.73 13.57 4.34
CA ARG A 14 5.42 13.08 5.68
C ARG A 14 4.16 12.20 5.69
N GLU A 15 3.14 12.61 4.93
CA GLU A 15 1.90 11.83 4.80
C GLU A 15 2.14 10.43 4.21
N LEU A 16 3.20 10.25 3.39
CA LEU A 16 3.57 8.93 2.89
C LEU A 16 4.16 8.03 3.98
N ALA A 17 4.85 8.62 4.96
CA ALA A 17 5.32 7.88 6.13
C ALA A 17 4.14 7.42 6.99
N ASP A 18 3.12 8.27 7.16
CA ASP A 18 1.91 7.93 7.91
C ASP A 18 1.09 6.82 7.20
N VAL A 19 0.97 6.88 5.87
CA VAL A 19 0.41 5.76 5.07
C VAL A 19 1.18 4.46 5.31
N LEU A 20 2.51 4.52 5.38
CA LEU A 20 3.33 3.34 5.60
C LEU A 20 3.16 2.79 7.03
N GLU A 21 3.00 3.68 8.02
CA GLU A 21 2.72 3.29 9.40
C GLU A 21 1.37 2.58 9.53
N VAL A 22 0.32 3.07 8.84
CA VAL A 22 -0.97 2.38 8.77
C VAL A 22 -0.82 0.97 8.19
N VAL A 23 -0.03 0.79 7.12
CA VAL A 23 0.23 -0.53 6.53
C VAL A 23 0.94 -1.45 7.52
N HIS A 24 1.91 -0.94 8.28
CA HIS A 24 2.61 -1.74 9.30
C HIS A 24 1.73 -2.11 10.49
N ALA A 25 0.87 -1.20 10.97
CA ALA A 25 -0.08 -1.51 12.03
C ALA A 25 -1.08 -2.61 11.60
N LEU A 26 -1.59 -2.53 10.36
CA LEU A 26 -2.47 -3.56 9.80
C LEU A 26 -1.74 -4.89 9.61
N ARG A 27 -0.48 -4.88 9.17
CA ARG A 27 0.36 -6.08 9.09
C ARG A 27 0.42 -6.79 10.43
N GLU A 28 0.76 -6.06 11.49
CA GLU A 28 0.85 -6.60 12.85
C GLU A 28 -0.48 -7.13 13.38
N LEU A 29 -1.58 -6.40 13.14
CA LEU A 29 -2.93 -6.83 13.51
C LEU A 29 -3.31 -8.16 12.84
N ASN A 30 -2.80 -8.42 11.64
CA ASN A 30 -3.02 -9.67 10.90
C ASN A 30 -2.00 -10.76 11.23
N GLY A 31 -1.08 -10.53 12.18
CA GLY A 31 -0.06 -11.50 12.59
C GLY A 31 0.99 -11.77 11.52
N LEU A 32 1.15 -10.89 10.55
CA LEU A 32 2.12 -11.04 9.47
C LEU A 32 3.48 -10.45 9.87
N SER A 33 4.55 -11.16 9.54
CA SER A 33 5.91 -10.63 9.54
C SER A 33 6.11 -9.63 8.39
N ALA A 34 7.21 -8.85 8.47
CA ALA A 34 7.57 -7.93 7.41
C ALA A 34 7.92 -8.68 6.11
N GLU A 35 8.57 -9.83 6.24
CA GLU A 35 8.97 -10.71 5.16
C GLU A 35 7.75 -11.29 4.42
N GLU A 36 6.77 -11.82 5.15
CA GLU A 36 5.53 -12.36 4.56
C GLU A 36 4.76 -11.27 3.78
N LEU A 37 4.68 -10.06 4.31
CA LEU A 37 4.05 -8.95 3.59
C LEU A 37 4.83 -8.58 2.32
N ALA A 38 6.16 -8.65 2.36
CA ALA A 38 7.01 -8.38 1.21
C ALA A 38 6.86 -9.45 0.12
N GLU A 39 6.76 -10.73 0.50
CA GLU A 39 6.48 -11.85 -0.41
C GLU A 39 5.12 -11.68 -1.09
N LEU A 40 4.05 -11.42 -0.31
CA LEU A 40 2.72 -11.16 -0.86
C LEU A 40 2.70 -9.97 -1.83
N ARG A 41 3.49 -8.92 -1.55
CA ARG A 41 3.64 -7.78 -2.46
C ARG A 41 4.37 -8.18 -3.75
N ALA A 42 5.41 -9.00 -3.66
CA ALA A 42 6.14 -9.49 -4.83
C ALA A 42 5.27 -10.39 -5.72
N GLU A 43 4.53 -11.34 -5.14
CA GLU A 43 3.61 -12.20 -5.89
C GLU A 43 2.51 -11.41 -6.60
N LYS A 44 1.93 -10.40 -5.93
CA LYS A 44 0.95 -9.50 -6.57
C LYS A 44 1.56 -8.72 -7.72
N ALA A 45 2.79 -8.24 -7.56
CA ALA A 45 3.52 -7.52 -8.60
C ALA A 45 3.80 -8.39 -9.83
N GLU A 46 4.16 -9.66 -9.64
CA GLU A 46 4.37 -10.60 -10.75
C GLU A 46 3.06 -10.94 -11.47
N ARG A 47 1.96 -11.08 -10.72
CA ARG A 47 0.66 -11.47 -11.28
C ARG A 47 -0.12 -10.33 -11.92
N ARG A 48 0.00 -9.11 -11.39
CA ARG A 48 -0.85 -7.95 -11.73
C ARG A 48 -0.06 -6.72 -12.19
N GLY A 49 1.27 -6.82 -12.26
CA GLY A 49 2.16 -5.69 -12.53
C GLY A 49 2.47 -4.89 -11.26
N ARG A 50 3.54 -4.10 -11.31
CA ARG A 50 3.85 -3.12 -10.25
C ARG A 50 3.13 -1.82 -10.52
N PHE A 51 2.91 -1.03 -9.48
CA PHE A 51 2.47 0.37 -9.61
C PHE A 51 3.45 1.23 -10.44
N ASP A 52 4.66 0.73 -10.69
CA ASP A 52 5.67 1.33 -11.58
C ASP A 52 5.18 1.43 -13.04
N GLU A 53 4.27 0.54 -13.47
CA GLU A 53 3.66 0.59 -14.82
C GLU A 53 2.45 1.55 -14.90
N ARG A 54 2.14 2.29 -13.81
CA ARG A 54 0.95 3.16 -13.69
C ARG A 54 -0.39 2.46 -13.97
N ILE A 55 -0.43 1.13 -13.95
CA ILE A 55 -1.69 0.37 -13.99
C ILE A 55 -2.31 0.50 -12.60
N VAL A 56 -3.04 1.58 -12.38
CA VAL A 56 -3.93 1.72 -11.23
C VAL A 56 -5.09 0.75 -11.45
N LEU A 57 -5.43 -0.04 -10.44
CA LEU A 57 -6.66 -0.83 -10.43
C LEU A 57 -7.85 0.12 -10.64
N GLU A 58 -8.40 0.17 -11.87
CA GLU A 58 -9.48 1.11 -12.21
C GLU A 58 -10.79 0.80 -11.48
N ARG A 59 -10.98 -0.45 -11.03
CA ARG A 59 -12.13 -0.85 -10.20
C ARG A 59 -11.92 -2.21 -9.52
N VAL A 60 -12.44 -2.33 -8.30
CA VAL A 60 -12.75 -3.62 -7.68
C VAL A 60 -14.26 -3.77 -7.80
N GLU A 61 -14.73 -4.80 -8.51
CA GLU A 61 -16.13 -5.21 -8.47
C GLU A 61 -16.32 -6.17 -7.28
N GLU A 62 -17.41 -5.97 -6.53
CA GLU A 62 -17.75 -6.69 -5.28
C GLU A 62 -17.97 -8.20 -5.48
#